data_AF-A0A2M6GLN9-F1
#
_entry.id   AF-A0A2M6GLN9-F1
#
_cell.length_a   1.000
_cell.length_b   1.000
_cell.length_c   1.000
_cell.angle_alpha   90.00
_cell.angle_beta   90.00
_cell.angle_gamma   90.00
#
_symmetry.space_group_name_H-M   'P 1'
#
loop_
_entity.id
_entity.type
_entity.pdbx_description
1 polymer ?
#
loop_
_entity_poly.entity_id
_entity_poly.type
_entity_poly.pdbx_seq_one_letter_code
_entity_poly.pdbx_strand_id
1 'polypeptide(L)' 'MKKVKSGSILISEPFMGDPNFERTVVLICRHDEEGTFGLVLNR' A
#
# COMPACT_ATOMS: atom_id res chain seq x y z
N MET A 1 -0.40 -17.54 3.71
CA MET A 1 -0.03 -16.10 3.64
C MET A 1 -1.10 -15.35 2.85
N LYS A 2 -1.56 -14.18 3.29
CA LYS A 2 -2.50 -13.36 2.51
C LYS A 2 -1.77 -12.78 1.30
N LYS A 3 -2.29 -13.01 0.10
CA LYS A 3 -1.76 -12.47 -1.15
C LYS A 3 -2.36 -11.08 -1.38
N VAL A 4 -1.55 -10.11 -1.81
CA VAL A 4 -2.01 -8.78 -2.18
C VAL A 4 -2.88 -8.88 -3.44
N LYS A 5 -3.95 -8.10 -3.49
CA LYS A 5 -4.90 -8.00 -4.63
C LYS A 5 -5.57 -6.64 -4.64
N SER A 6 -6.24 -6.27 -5.74
CA SER A 6 -7.11 -5.10 -5.78
C SER A 6 -8.13 -5.10 -4.62
N GLY A 7 -8.30 -3.93 -3.99
CA GLY A 7 -9.09 -3.74 -2.78
C GLY A 7 -8.35 -4.06 -1.47
N SER A 8 -7.09 -4.53 -1.53
CA SER A 8 -6.27 -4.68 -0.33
C SER A 8 -5.87 -3.32 0.23
N ILE A 9 -5.78 -3.22 1.55
CA ILE A 9 -5.21 -2.07 2.24
C ILE A 9 -3.83 -2.48 2.77
N LEU A 10 -2.82 -1.70 2.42
CA LEU A 10 -1.48 -1.79 3.00
C LEU A 10 -1.35 -0.72 4.07
N ILE A 11 -0.87 -1.12 5.25
CA ILE A 11 -0.61 -0.23 6.37
C ILE A 11 0.90 -0.25 6.57
N SER A 12 1.53 0.92 6.58
CA SER A 12 2.96 1.03 6.85
C SER A 12 3.30 0.48 8.22
N GLU A 13 4.53 0.04 8.40
CA GLU A 13 5.02 -0.23 9.75
C GLU A 13 5.07 1.08 10.58
N PRO A 14 4.91 1.00 11.92
CA PRO A 14 4.86 2.18 12.78
C PRO A 14 6.08 3.10 12.69
N PHE A 15 7.24 2.53 12.38
CA PHE A 15 8.54 3.23 12.30
C PHE A 15 9.19 3.04 10.93
N MET A 16 8.38 3.07 9.86
CA MET A 16 8.87 3.02 8.50
C MET A 16 9.78 4.21 8.22
N GLY A 17 11.06 3.95 7.93
CA GLY A 17 12.07 5.00 7.74
C GLY A 17 12.01 5.72 6.39
N ASP A 18 11.14 5.29 5.47
CA ASP A 18 10.90 5.98 4.21
C ASP A 18 9.84 7.08 4.42
N PRO A 19 10.21 8.37 4.27
CA PRO A 19 9.28 9.48 4.50
C PRO A 19 8.09 9.51 3.52
N ASN A 20 8.14 8.81 2.39
CA ASN A 20 6.99 8.72 1.48
C ASN A 20 5.88 7.80 2.01
N PHE A 21 6.23 6.90 2.94
CA PHE A 21 5.33 5.86 3.45
C PHE A 21 5.20 5.85 4.98
N GLU A 22 5.84 6.79 5.69
CA GLU A 22 5.71 6.91 7.14
C GLU A 22 4.24 7.14 7.54
N ARG A 23 3.70 6.22 8.34
CA ARG A 23 2.31 6.21 8.80
C ARG A 23 1.27 6.23 7.67
N THR A 24 1.64 5.69 6.50
CA THR A 24 0.78 5.70 5.31
C THR A 24 -0.14 4.48 5.24
N VAL A 25 -1.37 4.72 4.79
CA VAL A 25 -2.37 3.71 4.42
C VAL A 25 -2.58 3.77 2.91
N VAL A 26 -2.31 2.68 2.21
CA VAL A 26 -2.42 2.59 0.75
C VAL A 26 -3.54 1.63 0.36
N LEU A 27 -4.49 2.08 -0.45
CA LEU A 27 -5.45 1.23 -1.13
C LEU A 27 -4.85 0.70 -2.43
N ILE A 28 -4.84 -0.62 -2.63
CA ILE A 28 -4.44 -1.22 -3.91
C ILE A 28 -5.62 -1.16 -4.87
N CYS A 29 -5.45 -0.44 -5.98
CA CYS A 29 -6.46 -0.34 -7.04
C CYS A 29 -6.25 -1.41 -8.11
N ARG A 30 -4.99 -1.68 -8.48
CA ARG A 30 -4.60 -2.69 -9.47
C ARG A 30 -3.38 -3.46 -8.99
N HIS A 31 -3.40 -4.78 -9.13
CA HIS A 31 -2.25 -5.66 -8.90
C HIS A 31 -2.29 -6.79 -9.94
N ASP A 32 -1.38 -6.74 -10.90
CA ASP A 32 -1.26 -7.69 -12.00
C ASP A 32 0.22 -7.89 -12.36
N GLU A 33 0.49 -8.58 -13.48
CA GLU A 33 1.84 -8.90 -13.94
C GLU A 33 2.66 -7.66 -14.36
N GLU A 34 2.00 -6.54 -14.68
CA GLU A 34 2.67 -5.27 -14.99
C GLU A 34 3.12 -4.53 -13.73
N GLY A 35 2.51 -4.85 -12.58
CA GLY A 35 2.89 -4.30 -11.29
C GLY A 35 1.69 -3.95 -10.40
N THR A 36 1.92 -3.01 -9.47
CA THR A 36 0.93 -2.59 -8.48
C THR A 36 0.71 -1.10 -8.54
N PHE A 37 -0.55 -0.69 -8.64
CA PHE A 37 -0.97 0.70 -8.52
C PHE A 37 -1.90 0.85 -7.33
N GLY A 38 -1.66 1.87 -6.52
CA GLY A 38 -2.45 2.18 -5.34
C GLY A 38 -2.49 3.65 -5.01
N LEU A 39 -3.40 4.02 -4.11
CA LEU A 39 -3.66 5.38 -3.67
C LEU A 39 -3.40 5.51 -2.17
N VAL A 40 -2.68 6.56 -1.79
CA VAL A 40 -2.54 6.95 -0.38
C VAL A 40 -3.85 7.54 0.12
N LEU A 41 -4.39 6.99 1.21
CA LEU A 41 -5.68 7.41 1.76
C LEU A 41 -5.58 8.48 2.84
N ASN A 42 -4.43 8.66 3.48
CA ASN A 42 -4.31 9.39 4.74
C ASN A 42 -3.15 10.40 4.74
N ARG A 43 -3.02 11.18 3.68
CA ARG A 43 -2.12 12.34 3.66
C ARG A 43 -2.87 13.64 3.89
#